data_AF-A0A9E0PNJ6-F1
#
_entry.id   AF-A0A9E0PNJ6-F1
#
_cell.length_a   1.000
_cell.length_b   1.000
_cell.length_c   1.000
_cell.angle_alpha   90.00
_cell.angle_beta   90.00
_cell.angle_gamma   90.00
#
_symmetry.space_group_name_H-M   'P 1'
#
loop_
_entity.id
_entity.type
_entity.pdbx_description
1 polymer ?
#
loop_
_entity_poly.entity_id
_entity_poly.type
_entity_poly.pdbx_seq_one_letter_code
_entity_poly.pdbx_strand_id
1 'polypeptide(L)'
;MTGSQESEAAKMSRLLYGEMERKLQDMFGPEHRTAAQIAFGGAWQSLNKIASQGKTGLQSGVELVNDLAKDFNEVESFNITPKPPAEIEVDMRLKKEKELPFKQNVAPFVELESVCIANRVHFQALFDKEKNGLRCSFNEGFSLRFKTFLGKLTVPVNGNAVLMRDLNKQIVMEVSTKVPGIDLPVSFTIPLVELLREARKRSG
;
A
#
# COMPACT_ATOMS: atom_id res chain seq x y z
N MET A 1 -41.33 13.90 25.53
CA MET A 1 -40.97 12.73 24.71
C MET A 1 -40.20 13.23 23.50
N THR A 2 -38.88 13.12 23.47
CA THR A 2 -38.06 13.50 22.31
C THR A 2 -37.35 12.25 21.83
N GLY A 3 -37.93 11.60 20.82
CA GLY A 3 -37.34 10.45 20.14
C GLY A 3 -36.15 10.91 19.30
N SER A 4 -34.99 10.35 19.59
CA SER A 4 -33.75 10.55 18.84
C SER A 4 -33.93 10.04 17.41
N GLN A 5 -34.16 10.93 16.45
CA GLN A 5 -34.05 10.59 15.04
C GLN A 5 -32.56 10.42 14.71
N GLU A 6 -32.06 9.18 14.84
CA GLU A 6 -30.83 8.80 14.18
C GLU A 6 -30.98 9.01 12.67
N SER A 7 -30.19 9.94 12.12
CA SER A 7 -30.06 10.16 10.68
C SER A 7 -29.80 8.83 9.96
N GLU A 8 -30.48 8.60 8.84
CA GLU A 8 -30.31 7.41 8.01
C GLU A 8 -28.85 7.17 7.60
N ALA A 9 -28.04 8.23 7.50
CA ALA A 9 -26.60 8.14 7.26
C ALA A 9 -25.85 7.43 8.40
N ALA A 10 -26.29 7.61 9.65
CA ALA A 10 -25.73 6.92 10.82
C ALA A 10 -26.09 5.42 10.83
N LYS A 11 -27.32 5.09 10.42
CA LYS A 11 -27.77 3.69 10.27
C LYS A 11 -27.06 2.96 9.14
N MET A 12 -26.95 3.60 7.96
CA MET A 12 -26.19 3.09 6.81
C MET A 12 -24.72 2.91 7.14
N SER A 13 -24.12 3.86 7.87
CA SER A 13 -22.75 3.71 8.33
C SER A 13 -22.60 2.50 9.24
N ARG A 14 -23.47 2.31 10.25
CA ARG A 14 -23.46 1.12 11.13
C ARG A 14 -23.60 -0.21 10.40
N LEU A 15 -24.45 -0.28 9.36
CA LEU A 15 -24.61 -1.48 8.54
C LEU A 15 -23.35 -1.80 7.73
N LEU A 16 -22.77 -0.79 7.08
CA LEU A 16 -21.47 -0.91 6.38
C LEU A 16 -20.34 -1.30 7.33
N TYR A 17 -20.34 -0.77 8.57
CA TYR A 17 -19.39 -1.15 9.62
C TYR A 17 -19.51 -2.63 9.99
N GLY A 18 -20.73 -3.13 10.18
CA GLY A 18 -20.97 -4.54 10.50
C GLY A 18 -20.54 -5.49 9.38
N GLU A 19 -20.74 -5.10 8.12
CA GLU A 19 -20.27 -5.90 6.98
C GLU A 19 -18.75 -5.87 6.81
N MET A 20 -18.11 -4.71 7.01
CA MET A 20 -16.65 -4.62 6.97
C MET A 20 -16.00 -5.40 8.12
N GLU A 21 -16.54 -5.29 9.34
CA GLU A 21 -16.08 -6.05 10.50
C GLU A 21 -16.16 -7.55 10.25
N ARG A 22 -17.30 -8.03 9.72
CA ARG A 22 -17.48 -9.44 9.38
C ARG A 22 -16.51 -9.90 8.30
N LYS A 23 -16.34 -9.12 7.22
CA LYS A 23 -15.36 -9.45 6.16
C LYS A 23 -13.92 -9.47 6.68
N LEU A 24 -13.56 -8.58 7.60
CA LEU A 24 -12.23 -8.55 8.21
C LEU A 24 -12.02 -9.74 9.15
N GLN A 25 -13.03 -10.10 9.95
CA GLN A 25 -12.99 -11.29 10.82
C GLN A 25 -12.98 -12.61 10.03
N ASP A 26 -13.57 -12.64 8.83
CA ASP A 26 -13.53 -13.79 7.93
C ASP A 26 -12.17 -13.92 7.21
N MET A 27 -11.44 -12.81 7.00
CA MET A 27 -10.15 -12.79 6.29
C MET A 27 -8.95 -13.16 7.17
N PHE A 28 -9.02 -12.92 8.49
CA PHE A 28 -7.97 -13.32 9.44
C PHE A 28 -8.49 -14.51 10.24
N GLY A 29 -7.92 -15.69 10.01
CA GLY A 29 -8.28 -16.92 10.72
C GLY A 29 -8.24 -16.74 12.26
N PRO A 30 -8.89 -17.63 13.03
CA PRO A 30 -9.07 -17.49 14.48
C PRO A 30 -7.77 -17.19 15.24
N GLU A 31 -6.65 -17.69 14.74
CA GLU A 31 -5.30 -17.62 15.32
C GLU A 31 -4.65 -16.23 15.21
N HIS A 32 -5.18 -15.34 14.37
CA HIS A 32 -4.64 -13.98 14.16
C HIS A 32 -5.58 -12.87 14.65
N ARG A 33 -6.71 -13.23 15.27
CA ARG A 33 -7.73 -12.29 15.74
C ARG A 33 -7.23 -11.30 16.78
N THR A 34 -6.35 -11.71 17.68
CA THR A 34 -5.86 -10.85 18.77
C THR A 34 -4.82 -9.84 18.27
N ALA A 35 -3.93 -10.25 17.37
CA ALA A 35 -2.96 -9.35 16.73
C ALA A 35 -3.66 -8.36 15.78
N ALA A 36 -4.66 -8.83 15.03
CA ALA A 36 -5.52 -7.97 14.22
C ALA A 36 -6.34 -7.01 15.09
N GLN A 37 -6.94 -7.44 16.20
CA GLN A 37 -7.69 -6.56 17.11
C GLN A 37 -6.81 -5.49 17.78
N ILE A 38 -5.55 -5.79 18.09
CA ILE A 38 -4.63 -4.84 18.74
C ILE A 38 -4.04 -3.85 17.71
N ALA A 39 -3.56 -4.34 16.55
CA ALA A 39 -3.03 -3.48 15.48
C ALA A 39 -4.12 -2.63 14.82
N PHE A 40 -5.30 -3.21 14.60
CA PHE A 40 -6.43 -2.48 14.05
C PHE A 40 -7.19 -1.70 15.10
N GLY A 41 -7.20 -2.06 16.39
CA GLY A 41 -7.92 -1.30 17.43
C GLY A 41 -7.50 0.17 17.52
N GLY A 42 -6.20 0.45 17.32
CA GLY A 42 -5.66 1.81 17.20
C GLY A 42 -6.05 2.52 15.89
N ALA A 43 -6.11 1.78 14.78
CA ALA A 43 -6.61 2.29 13.50
C ALA A 43 -8.14 2.50 13.50
N TRP A 44 -8.90 1.68 14.25
CA TRP A 44 -10.36 1.68 14.36
C TRP A 44 -10.91 2.88 15.13
N GLN A 45 -10.25 3.29 16.22
CA GLN A 45 -10.60 4.55 16.90
C GLN A 45 -10.36 5.76 15.99
N SER A 46 -9.35 5.70 15.12
CA SER A 46 -9.04 6.74 14.15
C SER A 46 -10.05 6.75 12.98
N LEU A 47 -10.50 5.57 12.52
CA LEU A 47 -11.56 5.41 11.53
C LEU A 47 -12.94 5.91 12.03
N ASN A 48 -13.22 5.80 13.34
CA ASN A 48 -14.42 6.40 13.96
C ASN A 48 -14.43 7.93 13.92
N LYS A 49 -13.27 8.60 13.91
CA LYS A 49 -13.17 10.07 13.69
C LYS A 49 -13.29 10.44 12.21
N ILE A 50 -12.79 9.58 11.32
CA ILE A 50 -12.91 9.74 9.86
C ILE A 50 -14.35 9.54 9.39
N ALA A 51 -15.14 8.80 10.18
CA ALA A 51 -16.52 8.48 9.92
C ALA A 51 -17.41 9.70 9.61
N SER A 52 -17.08 10.83 10.23
CA SER A 52 -17.87 12.06 10.29
C SER A 52 -17.37 13.18 9.37
N GLN A 53 -16.24 13.00 8.68
CA GLN A 53 -15.61 14.03 7.84
C GLN A 53 -15.31 13.48 6.43
N GLY A 54 -16.22 13.72 5.48
CA GLY A 54 -15.99 13.62 4.02
C GLY A 54 -15.12 12.45 3.50
N LYS A 55 -15.74 11.28 3.33
CA LYS A 55 -15.12 9.94 3.36
C LYS A 55 -14.44 9.36 2.11
N THR A 56 -14.52 9.94 0.92
CA THR A 56 -14.22 9.14 -0.30
C THR A 56 -12.73 8.89 -0.55
N GLY A 57 -11.86 9.90 -0.47
CA GLY A 57 -10.43 9.74 -0.79
C GLY A 57 -9.65 8.92 0.24
N LEU A 58 -9.92 9.14 1.53
CA LEU A 58 -9.24 8.43 2.61
C LEU A 58 -9.69 6.97 2.70
N GLN A 59 -10.98 6.68 2.51
CA GLN A 59 -11.50 5.32 2.45
C GLN A 59 -10.89 4.55 1.27
N SER A 60 -10.88 5.15 0.08
CA SER A 60 -10.22 4.55 -1.11
C SER A 60 -8.72 4.31 -0.89
N GLY A 61 -8.04 5.22 -0.20
CA GLY A 61 -6.64 5.06 0.17
C GLY A 61 -6.40 3.88 1.10
N VAL A 62 -7.15 3.80 2.20
CA VAL A 62 -7.07 2.68 3.15
C VAL A 62 -7.40 1.35 2.47
N GLU A 63 -8.41 1.31 1.59
CA GLU A 63 -8.76 0.12 0.80
C GLU A 63 -7.60 -0.32 -0.12
N LEU A 64 -6.94 0.62 -0.80
CA LEU A 64 -5.80 0.33 -1.67
C LEU A 64 -4.62 -0.28 -0.89
N VAL A 65 -4.26 0.30 0.26
CA VAL A 65 -3.14 -0.22 1.08
C VAL A 65 -3.51 -1.57 1.69
N ASN A 66 -4.75 -1.75 2.14
CA ASN A 66 -5.22 -3.04 2.66
C ASN A 66 -5.17 -4.13 1.58
N ASP A 67 -5.60 -3.84 0.36
CA ASP A 67 -5.52 -4.81 -0.72
C ASP A 67 -4.08 -5.14 -1.10
N LEU A 68 -3.18 -4.16 -1.09
CA LEU A 68 -1.76 -4.41 -1.27
C LEU A 68 -1.20 -5.31 -0.15
N ALA A 69 -1.55 -5.05 1.12
CA ALA A 69 -1.09 -5.81 2.27
C ALA A 69 -1.56 -7.28 2.25
N LYS A 70 -2.72 -7.60 1.64
CA LYS A 70 -3.19 -8.99 1.48
C LYS A 70 -2.28 -9.85 0.60
N ASP A 71 -1.62 -9.23 -0.38
CA ASP A 71 -0.72 -9.93 -1.29
C ASP A 71 0.69 -10.09 -0.68
N PHE A 72 1.00 -9.37 0.41
CA PHE A 72 2.18 -9.65 1.23
C PHE A 72 1.94 -10.87 2.12
N ASN A 73 2.51 -12.02 1.72
CA ASN A 73 2.67 -13.14 2.65
C ASN A 73 3.68 -12.77 3.73
N GLU A 74 3.43 -13.21 4.98
CA GLU A 74 4.34 -13.07 6.12
C GLU A 74 4.42 -11.66 6.75
N VAL A 75 3.32 -10.91 6.70
CA VAL A 75 3.18 -9.67 7.49
C VAL A 75 3.13 -10.02 8.98
N GLU A 76 4.06 -9.47 9.77
CA GLU A 76 4.09 -9.61 11.22
C GLU A 76 3.31 -8.49 11.91
N SER A 77 3.44 -7.27 11.41
CA SER A 77 2.70 -6.12 11.89
C SER A 77 2.35 -5.20 10.75
N PHE A 78 1.17 -4.61 10.82
CA PHE A 78 0.68 -3.66 9.83
C PHE A 78 -0.13 -2.59 10.54
N ASN A 79 0.33 -1.34 10.44
CA ASN A 79 -0.29 -0.20 11.07
C ASN A 79 -0.57 0.88 10.03
N ILE A 80 -1.80 1.40 10.04
CA ILE A 80 -2.21 2.56 9.26
C ILE A 80 -2.64 3.64 10.23
N THR A 81 -1.91 4.75 10.26
CA THR A 81 -2.21 5.90 11.12
C THR A 81 -2.66 7.08 10.27
N PRO A 82 -3.90 7.57 10.45
CA PRO A 82 -4.32 8.81 9.81
C PRO A 82 -3.52 10.00 10.35
N LYS A 83 -2.95 10.80 9.44
CA LYS A 83 -2.25 12.05 9.74
C LYS A 83 -3.00 13.22 9.09
N PRO A 84 -3.58 14.15 9.87
CA PRO A 84 -4.23 15.33 9.30
C PRO A 84 -3.26 16.18 8.47
N PRO A 85 -3.71 16.82 7.38
CA PRO A 85 -5.13 17.00 7.00
C PRO A 85 -5.72 15.94 6.04
N ALA A 86 -4.94 15.10 5.36
CA ALA A 86 -5.46 14.07 4.45
C ALA A 86 -4.49 12.88 4.24
N GLU A 87 -3.50 12.75 5.10
CA GLU A 87 -2.40 11.80 4.97
C GLU A 87 -2.73 10.48 5.68
N ILE A 88 -2.18 9.39 5.16
CA ILE A 88 -2.01 8.15 5.92
C ILE A 88 -0.53 7.88 6.08
N GLU A 89 -0.15 7.40 7.25
CA GLU A 89 1.14 6.80 7.48
C GLU A 89 0.97 5.29 7.58
N VAL A 90 1.79 4.56 6.83
CA VAL A 90 1.79 3.10 6.77
C VAL A 90 3.13 2.61 7.30
N ASP A 91 3.07 1.74 8.30
CA ASP A 91 4.23 0.99 8.81
C ASP A 91 3.88 -0.50 8.73
N MET A 92 4.64 -1.24 7.92
CA MET A 92 4.47 -2.66 7.70
C MET A 92 5.78 -3.38 7.99
N ARG A 93 5.71 -4.48 8.74
CA ARG A 93 6.84 -5.38 8.97
C ARG A 93 6.57 -6.76 8.40
N LEU A 94 7.55 -7.29 7.68
CA LEU A 94 7.56 -8.60 7.05
C LEU A 94 8.57 -9.49 7.77
N LYS A 95 8.29 -10.80 7.87
CA LYS A 95 9.22 -11.77 8.48
C LYS A 95 10.59 -11.78 7.79
N LYS A 96 10.62 -11.53 6.48
CA LYS A 96 11.81 -11.58 5.63
C LYS A 96 11.73 -10.53 4.53
N GLU A 97 12.90 -10.07 4.10
CA GLU A 97 13.04 -9.29 2.88
C GLU A 97 12.59 -10.11 1.66
N LYS A 98 12.08 -9.43 0.65
CA LYS A 98 11.64 -10.04 -0.60
C LYS A 98 12.39 -9.40 -1.77
N GLU A 99 12.92 -10.23 -2.65
CA GLU A 99 13.38 -9.79 -3.97
C GLU A 99 12.41 -10.33 -5.02
N LEU A 100 11.72 -9.44 -5.70
CA LEU A 100 10.73 -9.76 -6.72
C LEU A 100 11.35 -9.55 -8.11
N PRO A 101 11.67 -10.62 -8.86
CA PRO A 101 12.24 -10.49 -10.20
C PRO A 101 11.26 -9.78 -11.14
N PHE A 102 11.72 -8.73 -11.80
CA PHE A 102 10.92 -7.94 -12.73
C PHE A 102 11.84 -7.33 -13.77
N LYS A 103 11.94 -8.00 -14.93
CA LYS A 103 12.84 -7.60 -16.01
C LYS A 103 12.15 -6.66 -16.98
N GLN A 104 12.57 -5.40 -17.00
CA GLN A 104 12.04 -4.39 -17.91
C GLN A 104 13.14 -3.43 -18.36
N ASN A 105 13.27 -3.23 -19.67
CA ASN A 105 14.08 -2.13 -20.20
C ASN A 105 13.36 -0.81 -19.94
N VAL A 106 13.96 0.06 -19.14
CA VAL A 106 13.35 1.34 -18.72
C VAL A 106 14.01 2.55 -19.38
N ALA A 107 15.24 2.40 -19.87
CA ALA A 107 15.96 3.39 -20.67
C ALA A 107 17.03 2.67 -21.54
N PRO A 108 17.66 3.33 -22.52
CA PRO A 108 18.77 2.73 -23.27
C PRO A 108 19.87 2.21 -22.33
N PHE A 109 20.24 0.94 -22.49
CA PHE A 109 21.25 0.25 -21.68
C PHE A 109 20.93 0.18 -20.17
N VAL A 110 19.67 0.38 -19.77
CA VAL A 110 19.20 0.26 -18.38
C VAL A 110 18.04 -0.72 -18.31
N GLU A 111 18.28 -1.86 -17.66
CA GLU A 111 17.28 -2.88 -17.36
C GLU A 111 16.98 -2.83 -15.85
N LEU A 112 15.71 -2.67 -15.48
CA LEU A 112 15.24 -3.00 -14.14
C LEU A 112 15.24 -4.53 -14.03
N GLU A 113 15.94 -5.09 -13.05
CA GLU A 113 16.06 -6.55 -12.84
C GLU A 113 15.11 -7.06 -11.75
N SER A 114 14.96 -6.30 -10.67
CA SER A 114 14.11 -6.69 -9.54
C SER A 114 13.66 -5.51 -8.68
N VAL A 115 12.55 -5.74 -7.99
CA VAL A 115 12.02 -4.88 -6.92
C VAL A 115 12.39 -5.51 -5.59
N CYS A 116 13.15 -4.79 -4.78
CA CYS A 116 13.62 -5.26 -3.47
C CYS A 116 12.78 -4.60 -2.38
N ILE A 117 12.19 -5.43 -1.52
CA ILE A 117 11.34 -5.02 -0.41
C ILE A 117 12.00 -5.44 0.90
N ALA A 118 12.37 -4.48 1.74
CA ALA A 118 12.99 -4.75 3.03
C ALA A 118 11.98 -5.36 4.03
N ASN A 119 12.49 -5.80 5.17
CA ASN A 119 11.67 -6.35 6.26
C ASN A 119 10.75 -5.30 6.89
N ARG A 120 11.06 -4.01 6.75
CA ARG A 120 10.19 -2.90 7.15
C ARG A 120 9.92 -1.98 5.97
N VAL A 121 8.65 -1.66 5.80
CA VAL A 121 8.16 -0.72 4.80
C VAL A 121 7.48 0.41 5.56
N HIS A 122 7.97 1.63 5.36
CA HIS A 122 7.41 2.83 5.97
C HIS A 122 7.23 3.91 4.91
N PHE A 123 6.00 4.40 4.79
CA PHE A 123 5.69 5.50 3.90
C PHE A 123 4.53 6.34 4.41
N GLN A 124 4.53 7.60 3.99
CA GLN A 124 3.39 8.49 4.12
C GLN A 124 2.71 8.61 2.76
N ALA A 125 1.39 8.70 2.72
CA ALA A 125 0.65 8.81 1.49
C ALA A 125 -0.44 9.87 1.56
N LEU A 126 -0.56 10.59 0.46
CA LEU A 126 -1.62 11.56 0.18
C LEU A 126 -2.50 11.03 -0.95
N PHE A 127 -3.80 11.29 -0.86
CA PHE A 127 -4.69 10.95 -1.97
C PHE A 127 -4.40 11.83 -3.19
N ASP A 128 -4.08 11.18 -4.30
CA ASP A 128 -3.86 11.81 -5.60
C ASP A 128 -5.13 11.73 -6.42
N LYS A 129 -5.84 12.87 -6.55
CA LYS A 129 -7.11 12.95 -7.28
C LYS A 129 -6.94 12.74 -8.78
N GLU A 130 -5.80 13.16 -9.34
CA GLU A 130 -5.56 13.10 -10.79
C GLU A 130 -5.29 11.67 -11.22
N LYS A 131 -4.50 10.95 -10.42
CA LYS A 131 -4.17 9.54 -10.66
C LYS A 131 -5.19 8.56 -10.06
N ASN A 132 -6.16 9.05 -9.30
CA ASN A 132 -7.10 8.25 -8.51
C ASN A 132 -6.36 7.18 -7.68
N GLY A 133 -5.36 7.63 -6.92
CA GLY A 133 -4.43 6.76 -6.22
C GLY A 133 -3.84 7.41 -4.97
N LEU A 134 -2.74 6.86 -4.49
CA LEU A 134 -1.99 7.32 -3.34
C LEU A 134 -0.60 7.75 -3.78
N ARG A 135 -0.30 9.05 -3.68
CA ARG A 135 1.05 9.57 -3.81
C ARG A 135 1.82 9.23 -2.56
N CYS A 136 2.79 8.34 -2.67
CA CYS A 136 3.52 7.74 -1.57
C CYS A 136 4.92 8.36 -1.46
N SER A 137 5.20 8.91 -0.29
CA SER A 137 6.54 9.26 0.17
C SER A 137 7.10 8.11 0.98
N PHE A 138 7.81 7.21 0.31
CA PHE A 138 8.54 6.12 0.94
C PHE A 138 9.75 6.67 1.70
N ASN A 139 9.82 6.33 2.98
CA ASN A 139 10.95 6.64 3.86
C ASN A 139 11.85 5.41 4.04
N GLU A 140 11.27 4.21 3.98
CA GLU A 140 11.97 2.94 4.16
C GLU A 140 11.28 1.83 3.35
N GLY A 141 12.08 0.87 2.88
CA GLY A 141 11.58 -0.47 2.55
C GLY A 141 11.44 -0.82 1.09
N PHE A 142 11.46 0.14 0.16
CA PHE A 142 11.43 -0.15 -1.27
C PHE A 142 12.71 0.32 -1.97
N SER A 143 13.31 -0.57 -2.75
CA SER A 143 14.41 -0.25 -3.64
C SER A 143 14.33 -1.03 -4.94
N LEU A 144 15.00 -0.52 -5.96
CA LEU A 144 14.98 -1.05 -7.32
C LEU A 144 16.39 -1.42 -7.74
N ARG A 145 16.55 -2.64 -8.25
CA ARG A 145 17.82 -3.13 -8.74
C ARG A 145 17.88 -2.97 -10.26
N PHE A 146 18.78 -2.12 -10.72
CA PHE A 146 19.04 -1.90 -12.13
C PHE A 146 20.33 -2.57 -12.56
N LYS A 147 20.36 -3.04 -13.80
CA LYS A 147 21.55 -3.38 -14.54
C LYS A 147 21.79 -2.29 -15.58
N THR A 148 22.92 -1.60 -15.46
CA THR A 148 23.36 -0.57 -16.39
C THR A 148 24.68 -0.96 -17.04
N PHE A 149 25.15 -0.17 -18.01
CA PHE A 149 26.49 -0.32 -18.58
C PHE A 149 27.62 -0.12 -17.56
N LEU A 150 27.35 0.58 -16.44
CA LEU A 150 28.30 0.78 -15.33
C LEU A 150 28.26 -0.36 -14.29
N GLY A 151 27.35 -1.32 -14.43
CA GLY A 151 27.18 -2.44 -13.52
C GLY A 151 25.80 -2.47 -12.86
N LYS A 152 25.68 -3.26 -11.78
CA LYS A 152 24.43 -3.38 -11.03
C LYS A 152 24.34 -2.28 -9.97
N LEU A 153 23.20 -1.62 -9.91
CA LEU A 153 22.93 -0.52 -9.00
C LEU A 153 21.61 -0.77 -8.26
N THR A 154 21.58 -0.48 -6.97
CA THR A 154 20.33 -0.50 -6.18
C THR A 154 19.98 0.92 -5.80
N VAL A 155 18.77 1.37 -6.15
CA VAL A 155 18.29 2.73 -5.93
C VAL A 155 17.05 2.68 -5.04
N PRO A 156 17.01 3.38 -3.90
CA PRO A 156 15.81 3.45 -3.07
C PRO A 156 14.70 4.23 -3.77
N VAL A 157 13.45 3.82 -3.55
CA VAL A 157 12.28 4.58 -3.99
C VAL A 157 12.04 5.67 -2.93
N ASN A 158 12.39 6.92 -3.21
CA ASN A 158 12.20 8.04 -2.29
C ASN A 158 11.21 9.06 -2.88
N GLY A 159 10.10 9.31 -2.20
CA GLY A 159 9.22 10.47 -2.46
C GLY A 159 8.39 10.49 -3.77
N ASN A 160 8.72 9.66 -4.76
CA ASN A 160 8.20 9.77 -6.13
C ASN A 160 7.53 8.47 -6.61
N ALA A 161 6.57 7.98 -5.83
CA ALA A 161 5.78 6.83 -6.21
C ALA A 161 4.28 7.11 -6.09
N VAL A 162 3.50 6.55 -6.99
CA VAL A 162 2.03 6.56 -6.93
C VAL A 162 1.54 5.12 -6.93
N LEU A 163 0.89 4.72 -5.84
CA LEU A 163 0.14 3.46 -5.77
C LEU A 163 -1.25 3.73 -6.34
N MET A 164 -1.67 2.94 -7.32
CA MET A 164 -2.98 3.10 -7.96
C MET A 164 -3.47 1.77 -8.53
N ARG A 165 -4.69 1.78 -9.08
CA ARG A 165 -5.18 0.66 -9.88
C ARG A 165 -5.01 0.96 -11.36
N ASP A 166 -4.50 0.00 -12.11
CA ASP A 166 -4.44 0.08 -13.57
C ASP A 166 -5.83 -0.14 -14.21
N LEU A 167 -5.88 -0.12 -15.55
CA LEU A 167 -7.11 -0.37 -16.32
C LEU A 167 -7.70 -1.77 -16.07
N ASN A 168 -6.88 -2.73 -15.65
CA ASN A 168 -7.28 -4.09 -15.28
C ASN A 168 -7.66 -4.23 -13.80
N LYS A 169 -7.75 -3.11 -13.06
CA LYS A 169 -8.01 -3.02 -11.62
C LYS A 169 -6.93 -3.66 -10.74
N GLN A 170 -5.76 -3.97 -11.29
CA GLN A 170 -4.60 -4.48 -10.55
C GLN A 170 -3.89 -3.32 -9.85
N ILE A 171 -3.39 -3.56 -8.64
CA ILE A 171 -2.60 -2.56 -7.92
C ILE A 171 -1.20 -2.50 -8.52
N VAL A 172 -0.84 -1.31 -8.97
CA VAL A 172 0.45 -0.99 -9.58
C VAL A 172 1.10 0.17 -8.83
N MET A 173 2.43 0.25 -8.94
CA MET A 173 3.22 1.37 -8.44
C MET A 173 3.89 2.07 -9.61
N GLU A 174 3.46 3.28 -9.93
CA GLU A 174 4.18 4.17 -10.83
C GLU A 174 5.34 4.78 -10.04
N VAL A 175 6.57 4.63 -10.52
CA VAL A 175 7.78 5.16 -9.88
C VAL A 175 8.50 6.05 -10.87
N SER A 176 8.97 7.20 -10.40
CA SER A 176 9.94 8.03 -11.12
C SER A 176 11.21 8.16 -10.29
N THR A 177 12.35 7.68 -10.81
CA THR A 177 13.61 7.69 -10.07
C THR A 177 14.80 8.08 -10.94
N LYS A 178 15.81 8.67 -10.31
CA LYS A 178 17.08 9.01 -10.98
C LYS A 178 17.99 7.79 -10.95
N VAL A 179 18.32 7.26 -12.13
CA VAL A 179 19.30 6.19 -12.28
C VAL A 179 20.68 6.82 -12.47
N PRO A 180 21.70 6.46 -11.67
CA PRO A 180 23.05 6.97 -11.87
C PRO A 180 23.56 6.72 -13.29
N GLY A 181 24.07 7.75 -13.95
CA GLY A 181 24.50 7.71 -15.35
C GLY A 181 23.42 8.06 -16.38
N ILE A 182 22.19 8.38 -15.94
CA ILE A 182 21.11 8.89 -16.79
C ILE A 182 20.72 10.30 -16.30
N ASP A 183 20.71 11.27 -17.22
CA ASP A 183 20.46 12.68 -16.88
C ASP A 183 19.01 12.94 -16.46
N LEU A 184 18.05 12.29 -17.13
CA LEU A 184 16.63 12.45 -16.87
C LEU A 184 16.10 11.35 -15.94
N PRO A 185 15.16 11.65 -15.02
CA PRO A 185 14.45 10.62 -14.27
C PRO A 185 13.78 9.61 -15.20
N VAL A 186 13.84 8.35 -14.81
CA VAL A 186 13.19 7.26 -15.55
C VAL A 186 11.90 6.91 -14.82
N SER A 187 10.80 6.92 -15.57
CA SER A 187 9.46 6.60 -15.06
C SER A 187 8.96 5.28 -15.63
N PHE A 188 8.43 4.41 -14.77
CA PHE A 188 7.88 3.11 -15.16
C PHE A 188 6.83 2.66 -14.13
N THR A 189 6.07 1.64 -14.51
CA THR A 189 5.00 1.08 -13.69
C THR A 189 5.34 -0.35 -13.28
N ILE A 190 5.27 -0.61 -11.99
CA ILE A 190 5.57 -1.91 -11.39
C ILE A 190 4.26 -2.60 -11.03
N PRO A 191 3.96 -3.81 -11.54
CA PRO A 191 2.76 -4.56 -11.19
C PRO A 191 2.94 -5.28 -9.84
N LEU A 192 2.99 -4.53 -8.75
CA LEU A 192 3.34 -5.03 -7.41
C LEU A 192 2.57 -6.28 -6.99
N VAL A 193 1.24 -6.27 -7.15
CA VAL A 193 0.39 -7.40 -6.73
C VAL A 193 0.67 -8.66 -7.54
N GLU A 194 0.89 -8.52 -8.85
CA GLU A 194 1.24 -9.65 -9.71
C GLU A 194 2.57 -10.27 -9.28
N LEU A 195 3.59 -9.44 -9.07
CA LEU A 195 4.91 -9.87 -8.63
C LEU A 195 4.87 -10.58 -7.27
N LEU A 196 4.09 -10.07 -6.32
CA LEU A 196 3.88 -10.70 -5.01
C LEU A 196 3.18 -12.06 -5.13
N ARG A 197 2.16 -12.17 -5.98
CA ARG A 197 1.46 -13.44 -6.25
C ARG A 197 2.34 -14.46 -6.94
N GLU A 198 3.17 -14.04 -7.88
CA GLU A 198 4.14 -14.92 -8.52
C GLU A 198 5.19 -15.44 -7.53
N ALA A 199 5.72 -14.57 -6.67
CA ALA A 199 6.66 -14.96 -5.64
C ALA A 199 6.03 -16.00 -4.70
N ARG A 200 4.75 -15.82 -4.33
CA ARG A 200 3.99 -16.80 -3.54
C ARG A 200 3.90 -18.18 -4.22
N LYS A 201 3.62 -18.24 -5.52
CA LYS A 201 3.52 -19.50 -6.28
C LYS A 201 4.86 -20.26 -6.32
N ARG A 202 5.99 -19.56 -6.22
CA ARG A 202 7.33 -20.17 -6.24
C ARG A 202 7.78 -20.67 -4.87
N SER A 203 7.18 -20.15 -3.80
CA SER A 203 7.51 -20.49 -2.41
C SER A 203 6.64 -21.58 -1.77
N GLY A 204 5.57 -22.01 -2.45
CA GLY A 204 4.70 -23.11 -2.04
C GLY A 204 4.96 -24.34 -2.87
#